data_AF-A0A6J4QV44-F1
#
_entry.id   AF-A0A6J4QV44-F1
#
_cell.length_a   1.000
_cell.length_b   1.000
_cell.length_c   1.000
_cell.angle_alpha   90.00
_cell.angle_beta   90.00
_cell.angle_gamma   90.00
#
_symmetry.space_group_name_H-M   'P 1'
#
loop_
_entity.id
_entity.type
_entity.pdbx_description
1 polymer ?
#
loop_
_entity_poly.entity_id
_entity_poly.type
_entity_poly.pdbx_seq_one_letter_code
_entity_poly.pdbx_strand_id
1 'polypeptide(L)'
;MRPIPFIPTIAEISAGEAGDLRNLEAVISYWTEGTYSAEEWFGEISSSWGTAGFVMRRGEEVCGFAVYGPPEYLSRVQRYPLGPLGEGCALLAYLEGDARTRRHLLVRVMRDLRLRGFSGVEAVASDLGRSRHVSTTFLSESGWKPVRRGLGKGFSYTLMRADFGSIVEVGEMARQLVGRVKLPVLKAPAPSVPSSVLARALANTSANAPARSRVIRARGLRSLQQSRLQE
;
A
#
# COMPACT_ATOMS: atom_id res chain seq x y z
N MET A 1 15.74 -17.91 -32.49
CA MET A 1 15.18 -18.00 -31.13
C MET A 1 15.72 -16.83 -30.32
N ARG A 2 14.85 -15.99 -29.75
CA ARG A 2 15.29 -14.88 -28.87
C ARG A 2 15.68 -15.50 -27.52
N PRO A 3 16.86 -15.20 -26.94
CA PRO A 3 17.25 -15.78 -25.66
C PRO A 3 16.27 -15.33 -24.58
N ILE A 4 15.69 -16.29 -23.86
CA ILE A 4 14.81 -16.02 -22.72
C ILE A 4 15.68 -15.38 -21.64
N PRO A 5 15.39 -14.14 -21.20
CA PRO A 5 16.14 -13.54 -20.11
C PRO A 5 15.99 -14.43 -18.87
N PHE A 6 17.12 -14.91 -18.36
CA PHE A 6 17.16 -15.75 -17.17
C PHE A 6 16.77 -14.96 -15.90
N ILE A 7 16.86 -13.63 -15.97
CA ILE A 7 16.55 -12.72 -14.88
C ILE A 7 15.03 -12.50 -14.83
N PRO A 8 14.37 -12.89 -13.73
CA PRO A 8 12.96 -12.58 -13.57
C PRO A 8 12.74 -11.07 -13.49
N THR A 9 11.70 -10.61 -14.17
CA THR A 9 11.26 -9.20 -14.13
C THR A 9 9.92 -9.12 -13.42
N ILE A 10 9.67 -8.01 -12.74
CA ILE A 10 8.38 -7.73 -12.11
C ILE A 10 7.84 -6.45 -12.75
N ALA A 11 6.65 -6.53 -13.33
CA ALA A 11 5.96 -5.43 -13.98
C ALA A 11 4.57 -5.25 -13.34
N GLU A 12 4.02 -4.05 -13.48
CA GLU A 12 2.63 -3.75 -13.13
C GLU A 12 1.69 -4.50 -14.07
N ILE A 13 0.54 -4.93 -13.56
CA ILE A 13 -0.51 -5.53 -14.39
C ILE A 13 -1.35 -4.39 -14.97
N SER A 14 -1.33 -4.26 -16.28
CA SER A 14 -2.19 -3.39 -17.07
C SER A 14 -3.56 -4.04 -17.33
N ALA A 15 -4.57 -3.22 -17.63
CA ALA A 15 -5.91 -3.72 -17.98
C ALA A 15 -5.87 -4.68 -19.18
N GLY A 16 -5.16 -4.29 -20.26
CA GLY A 16 -5.09 -5.08 -21.48
C GLY A 16 -4.37 -6.43 -21.32
N GLU A 17 -3.44 -6.58 -20.38
CA GLU A 17 -2.80 -7.88 -20.12
C GLU A 17 -3.56 -8.72 -19.09
N ALA A 18 -4.49 -8.13 -18.33
CA ALA A 18 -5.18 -8.82 -17.26
C ALA A 18 -6.03 -10.00 -17.76
N GLY A 19 -6.61 -9.88 -18.96
CA GLY A 19 -7.35 -10.96 -19.62
C GLY A 19 -6.48 -12.16 -20.03
N ASP A 20 -5.19 -11.94 -20.28
CA ASP A 20 -4.26 -12.99 -20.72
C ASP A 20 -3.65 -13.77 -19.54
N LEU A 21 -3.73 -13.22 -18.33
CA LEU A 21 -3.18 -13.85 -17.13
C LEU A 21 -4.10 -14.97 -16.65
N ARG A 22 -3.63 -16.20 -16.82
CA ARG A 22 -4.32 -17.40 -16.34
C ARG A 22 -4.70 -17.23 -14.86
N ASN A 23 -5.94 -17.61 -14.53
CA ASN A 23 -6.57 -17.51 -13.20
C ASN A 23 -6.87 -16.10 -12.70
N LEU A 24 -6.36 -15.03 -13.31
CA LEU A 24 -6.58 -13.67 -12.81
C LEU A 24 -8.06 -13.30 -12.84
N GLU A 25 -8.76 -13.62 -13.93
CA GLU A 25 -10.21 -13.45 -14.07
C GLU A 25 -10.98 -14.09 -12.91
N ALA A 26 -10.66 -15.35 -12.59
CA ALA A 26 -11.30 -16.07 -11.51
C ALA A 26 -10.99 -15.47 -10.12
N VAL A 27 -9.83 -14.83 -9.96
CA VAL A 27 -9.43 -14.14 -8.73
C VAL A 27 -10.20 -12.83 -8.59
N ILE A 28 -10.24 -12.00 -9.63
CA ILE A 28 -10.97 -10.73 -9.60
C ILE A 28 -12.46 -10.97 -9.42
N SER A 29 -13.05 -11.88 -10.21
CA SER A 29 -14.45 -12.29 -10.04
C SER A 29 -14.72 -12.83 -8.62
N TYR A 30 -13.77 -13.58 -8.03
CA TYR A 30 -13.92 -14.04 -6.65
C TYR A 30 -14.01 -12.87 -5.67
N TRP A 31 -13.11 -11.89 -5.74
CA TRP A 31 -13.03 -10.81 -4.74
C TRP A 31 -14.03 -9.68 -4.95
N THR A 32 -14.45 -9.45 -6.20
CA THR A 32 -15.47 -8.46 -6.57
C THR A 32 -16.89 -9.04 -6.59
N GLU A 33 -17.01 -10.34 -6.29
CA GLU A 33 -18.28 -11.08 -6.32
C GLU A 33 -18.92 -11.15 -7.71
N GLY A 34 -18.10 -11.12 -8.75
CA GLY A 34 -18.52 -11.15 -10.15
C GLY A 34 -18.97 -9.80 -10.70
N THR A 35 -18.75 -8.70 -9.97
CA THR A 35 -19.13 -7.35 -10.41
C THR A 35 -18.24 -6.83 -11.53
N TYR A 36 -16.98 -7.27 -11.58
CA TYR A 36 -16.00 -6.86 -12.59
C TYR A 36 -15.33 -8.07 -13.23
N SER A 37 -15.03 -7.96 -14.53
CA SER A 37 -13.94 -8.73 -15.15
C SER A 37 -12.57 -8.20 -14.70
N ALA A 38 -11.51 -8.98 -14.93
CA ALA A 38 -10.16 -8.55 -14.60
C ALA A 38 -9.74 -7.28 -15.34
N GLU A 39 -10.01 -7.21 -16.65
CA GLU A 39 -9.67 -6.04 -17.46
C GLU A 39 -10.38 -4.78 -16.97
N GLU A 40 -11.69 -4.85 -16.73
CA GLU A 40 -12.48 -3.72 -16.23
C GLU A 40 -12.00 -3.27 -14.84
N TRP A 41 -11.75 -4.22 -13.94
CA TRP A 41 -11.29 -3.90 -12.59
C TRP A 41 -9.94 -3.21 -12.60
N PHE A 42 -8.97 -3.72 -13.36
CA PHE A 42 -7.65 -3.10 -13.49
C PHE A 42 -7.71 -1.74 -14.18
N GLY A 43 -8.58 -1.55 -15.17
CA GLY A 43 -8.78 -0.25 -15.84
C GLY A 43 -9.34 0.82 -14.90
N GLU A 44 -10.38 0.47 -14.15
CA GLU A 44 -11.03 1.35 -13.17
C GLU A 44 -10.08 1.72 -12.03
N ILE A 45 -9.47 0.72 -11.38
CA ILE A 45 -8.65 0.93 -10.19
C ILE A 45 -7.32 1.63 -10.51
N SER A 46 -6.72 1.36 -11.67
CA SER A 46 -5.46 2.01 -12.05
C SER A 46 -5.66 3.49 -12.28
N SER A 47 -6.87 3.88 -12.72
CA SER A 47 -7.23 5.28 -12.96
C SER A 47 -7.52 6.04 -11.66
N SER A 48 -8.16 5.40 -10.69
CA SER A 48 -8.59 6.05 -9.44
C SER A 48 -7.58 5.92 -8.29
N TRP A 49 -6.87 4.81 -8.21
CA TRP A 49 -6.03 4.43 -7.08
C TRP A 49 -4.56 4.24 -7.47
N GLY A 50 -4.29 3.84 -8.71
CA GLY A 50 -2.97 3.49 -9.22
C GLY A 50 -2.74 1.98 -9.23
N THR A 51 -1.48 1.55 -9.23
CA THR A 51 -1.09 0.13 -9.38
C THR A 51 -1.80 -0.79 -8.38
N ALA A 52 -2.51 -1.80 -8.89
CA ALA A 52 -3.28 -2.78 -8.12
C ALA A 52 -2.83 -4.23 -8.31
N GLY A 53 -1.71 -4.43 -8.99
CA GLY A 53 -1.16 -5.76 -9.20
C GLY A 53 0.22 -5.75 -9.80
N PHE A 54 0.95 -6.83 -9.53
CA PHE A 54 2.26 -7.09 -10.12
C PHE A 54 2.28 -8.49 -10.70
N VAL A 55 2.95 -8.65 -11.84
CA VAL A 55 3.22 -9.95 -12.47
C VAL A 55 4.72 -10.14 -12.59
N MET A 56 5.18 -11.33 -12.24
CA MET A 56 6.58 -11.74 -12.36
C MET A 56 6.74 -12.65 -13.57
N ARG A 57 7.67 -12.31 -14.46
CA ARG A 57 7.93 -13.07 -15.70
C ARG A 57 9.38 -13.47 -15.85
N ARG A 58 9.62 -14.60 -16.50
CA ARG A 58 10.93 -15.03 -17.00
C ARG A 58 10.87 -15.13 -18.51
N GLY A 59 11.27 -14.06 -19.19
CA GLY A 59 10.93 -13.84 -20.60
C GLY A 59 9.42 -13.69 -20.76
N GLU A 60 8.82 -14.53 -21.60
CA GLU A 60 7.36 -14.53 -21.85
C GLU A 60 6.59 -15.40 -20.83
N GLU A 61 7.28 -16.21 -20.03
CA GLU A 61 6.63 -17.11 -19.08
C GLU A 61 6.22 -16.36 -17.80
N VAL A 62 4.94 -16.44 -17.45
CA VAL A 62 4.41 -15.91 -16.19
C VAL A 62 4.76 -16.86 -15.05
N CYS A 63 5.59 -16.40 -14.11
CA CYS A 63 5.96 -17.16 -12.91
C CYS A 63 4.93 -17.05 -11.78
N GLY A 64 4.17 -15.94 -11.75
CA GLY A 64 3.18 -15.66 -10.72
C GLY A 64 2.78 -14.18 -10.71
N PHE A 65 1.77 -13.85 -9.90
CA PHE A 65 1.26 -12.49 -9.79
C PHE A 65 0.68 -12.20 -8.41
N ALA A 66 0.56 -10.92 -8.08
CA ALA A 66 -0.07 -10.42 -6.87
C ALA A 66 -1.20 -9.47 -7.24
N VAL A 67 -2.30 -9.55 -6.51
CA VAL A 67 -3.44 -8.63 -6.61
C VAL A 67 -3.64 -7.98 -5.25
N TYR A 68 -3.69 -6.66 -5.22
CA TYR A 68 -3.86 -5.89 -4.01
C TYR A 68 -4.57 -4.57 -4.32
N GLY A 69 -5.28 -4.02 -3.34
CA GLY A 69 -6.12 -2.88 -3.63
C GLY A 69 -6.81 -2.27 -2.42
N PRO A 70 -7.57 -1.19 -2.67
CA PRO A 70 -8.50 -0.62 -1.71
C PRO A 70 -9.62 -1.64 -1.40
N PRO A 71 -9.97 -1.85 -0.12
CA PRO A 71 -11.02 -2.78 0.30
C PRO A 71 -12.39 -2.54 -0.34
N GLU A 72 -12.72 -1.29 -0.64
CA GLU A 72 -14.00 -0.87 -1.23
C GLU A 72 -14.20 -1.43 -2.65
N TYR A 73 -13.12 -1.70 -3.39
CA TYR A 73 -13.17 -2.36 -4.70
C TYR A 73 -13.07 -3.89 -4.60
N LEU A 74 -13.00 -4.46 -3.39
CA LEU A 74 -12.85 -5.89 -3.09
C LEU A 74 -13.96 -6.32 -2.12
N SER A 75 -15.21 -6.10 -2.54
CA SER A 75 -16.45 -6.21 -1.75
C SER A 75 -16.57 -7.51 -0.94
N ARG A 76 -16.00 -8.63 -1.42
CA ARG A 76 -16.03 -9.91 -0.72
C ARG A 76 -15.40 -9.86 0.67
N VAL A 77 -14.48 -8.94 0.93
CA VAL A 77 -13.84 -8.82 2.25
C VAL A 77 -14.88 -8.62 3.37
N GLN A 78 -16.00 -7.99 3.07
CA GLN A 78 -17.08 -7.73 4.03
C GLN A 78 -17.85 -9.00 4.43
N ARG A 79 -17.71 -10.11 3.68
CA ARG A 79 -18.35 -11.39 3.99
C ARG A 79 -17.62 -12.20 5.06
N TYR A 80 -16.40 -11.80 5.42
CA TYR A 80 -15.62 -12.51 6.43
C TYR A 80 -15.92 -11.95 7.83
N PRO A 81 -16.05 -12.82 8.85
CA PRO A 81 -16.28 -12.40 10.23
C PRO A 81 -14.97 -11.95 10.89
N LEU A 82 -14.29 -11.00 10.24
CA LEU A 82 -12.97 -10.52 10.62
C LEU A 82 -12.99 -9.04 11.01
N GLY A 83 -14.17 -8.40 11.05
CA GLY A 83 -14.32 -6.98 11.39
C GLY A 83 -13.80 -6.02 10.32
N PRO A 84 -13.88 -4.70 10.54
CA PRO A 84 -13.41 -3.70 9.58
C PRO A 84 -11.89 -3.75 9.46
N LEU A 85 -11.37 -3.55 8.25
CA LEU A 85 -9.94 -3.44 8.02
C LEU A 85 -9.34 -2.21 8.71
N GLY A 86 -8.03 -2.23 8.93
CA GLY A 86 -7.31 -1.11 9.51
C GLY A 86 -7.36 0.13 8.63
N GLU A 87 -7.54 1.30 9.24
CA GLU A 87 -7.48 2.57 8.51
C GLU A 87 -6.09 2.76 7.87
N GLY A 88 -6.08 3.19 6.61
CA GLY A 88 -4.86 3.39 5.84
C GLY A 88 -4.15 2.11 5.40
N CYS A 89 -4.74 0.92 5.62
CA CYS A 89 -4.21 -0.34 5.10
C CYS A 89 -4.79 -0.67 3.72
N ALA A 90 -3.95 -1.18 2.82
CA ALA A 90 -4.43 -1.83 1.60
C ALA A 90 -4.72 -3.33 1.85
N LEU A 91 -5.58 -3.93 1.04
CA LEU A 91 -5.88 -5.34 1.07
C LEU A 91 -5.04 -6.11 0.04
N LEU A 92 -4.23 -7.06 0.49
CA LEU A 92 -3.63 -8.09 -0.36
C LEU A 92 -4.68 -9.18 -0.60
N ALA A 93 -5.28 -9.16 -1.78
CA ALA A 93 -6.34 -10.07 -2.18
C ALA A 93 -5.79 -11.44 -2.56
N TYR A 94 -4.67 -11.48 -3.29
CA TYR A 94 -4.16 -12.73 -3.84
C TYR A 94 -2.67 -12.70 -4.16
N LEU A 95 -2.03 -13.87 -4.10
CA LEU A 95 -0.61 -14.06 -4.37
C LEU A 95 -0.34 -15.46 -4.94
N GLU A 96 0.11 -15.51 -6.18
CA GLU A 96 0.42 -16.72 -6.94
C GLU A 96 1.91 -16.86 -7.27
N GLY A 97 2.34 -18.10 -7.51
CA GLY A 97 3.70 -18.47 -7.86
C GLY A 97 4.33 -19.42 -6.85
N ASP A 98 5.55 -19.87 -7.13
CA ASP A 98 6.33 -20.68 -6.18
C ASP A 98 6.75 -19.86 -4.94
N ALA A 99 7.32 -20.52 -3.92
CA ALA A 99 7.70 -19.83 -2.68
C ALA A 99 8.66 -18.65 -2.92
N ARG A 100 9.55 -18.74 -3.92
CA ARG A 100 10.48 -17.66 -4.25
C ARG A 100 9.74 -16.49 -4.91
N THR A 101 8.90 -16.77 -5.90
CA THR A 101 8.10 -15.79 -6.66
C THR A 101 7.17 -15.02 -5.74
N ARG A 102 6.43 -15.73 -4.87
CA ARG A 102 5.55 -15.09 -3.88
C ARG A 102 6.30 -14.12 -2.97
N ARG A 103 7.49 -14.47 -2.49
CA ARG A 103 8.31 -13.57 -1.65
C ARG A 103 8.74 -12.31 -2.42
N HIS A 104 9.18 -12.44 -3.67
CA HIS A 104 9.61 -11.30 -4.48
C HIS A 104 8.44 -10.36 -4.79
N LEU A 105 7.29 -10.92 -5.18
CA LEU A 105 6.06 -10.17 -5.39
C LEU A 105 5.60 -9.47 -4.12
N LEU A 106 5.58 -10.16 -2.98
CA LEU A 106 5.20 -9.58 -1.69
C LEU A 106 6.09 -8.39 -1.30
N VAL A 107 7.41 -8.52 -1.48
CA VAL A 107 8.35 -7.40 -1.26
C VAL A 107 8.05 -6.22 -2.18
N ARG A 108 7.73 -6.48 -3.46
CA ARG A 108 7.40 -5.42 -4.42
C ARG A 108 6.08 -4.71 -4.05
N VAL A 109 5.05 -5.45 -3.64
CA VAL A 109 3.77 -4.92 -3.13
C VAL A 109 3.99 -4.04 -1.90
N MET A 110 4.69 -4.56 -0.90
CA MET A 110 4.96 -3.81 0.33
C MET A 110 5.75 -2.52 0.06
N ARG A 111 6.74 -2.59 -0.85
CA ARG A 111 7.50 -1.40 -1.26
C ARG A 111 6.62 -0.37 -1.97
N ASP A 112 5.71 -0.82 -2.83
CA ASP A 112 4.78 0.05 -3.56
C ASP A 112 3.89 0.85 -2.61
N LEU A 113 3.17 0.12 -1.74
CA LEU A 113 2.22 0.69 -0.79
C LEU A 113 2.90 1.60 0.21
N ARG A 114 4.11 1.23 0.67
CA ARG A 114 4.92 2.10 1.52
C ARG A 114 5.26 3.42 0.83
N LEU A 115 5.69 3.38 -0.44
CA LEU A 115 6.03 4.61 -1.18
C LEU A 115 4.81 5.50 -1.41
N ARG A 116 3.62 4.91 -1.47
CA ARG A 116 2.33 5.60 -1.60
C ARG A 116 1.74 6.07 -0.26
N GLY A 117 2.42 5.82 0.86
CA GLY A 117 2.05 6.36 2.17
C GLY A 117 0.99 5.54 2.94
N PHE A 118 0.74 4.29 2.56
CA PHE A 118 -0.13 3.40 3.35
C PHE A 118 0.48 3.12 4.73
N SER A 119 -0.36 2.80 5.72
CA SER A 119 0.08 2.43 7.07
C SER A 119 0.52 0.96 7.16
N GLY A 120 -0.04 0.11 6.30
CA GLY A 120 0.27 -1.32 6.24
C GLY A 120 -0.47 -2.04 5.12
N VAL A 121 -0.38 -3.36 5.15
CA VAL A 121 -1.12 -4.27 4.27
C VAL A 121 -1.82 -5.32 5.11
N GLU A 122 -3.08 -5.61 4.79
CA GLU A 122 -3.85 -6.68 5.40
C GLU A 122 -4.20 -7.76 4.39
N ALA A 123 -4.39 -8.99 4.85
CA ALA A 123 -4.80 -10.12 4.03
C ALA A 123 -5.76 -11.01 4.80
N VAL A 124 -6.84 -11.44 4.14
CA VAL A 124 -7.67 -12.54 4.66
C VAL A 124 -6.99 -13.85 4.28
N ALA A 125 -6.37 -14.50 5.26
CA ALA A 125 -5.60 -15.72 5.08
C ALA A 125 -6.39 -16.97 5.47
N SER A 126 -6.04 -18.09 4.83
CA SER A 126 -6.58 -19.42 5.18
C SER A 126 -5.62 -20.52 4.73
N ASP A 127 -5.42 -21.55 5.57
CA ASP A 127 -4.62 -22.73 5.22
C ASP A 127 -5.49 -23.93 4.82
N LEU A 128 -6.82 -23.80 4.87
CA LEU A 128 -7.76 -24.89 4.59
C LEU A 128 -7.99 -25.12 3.09
N GLY A 129 -6.92 -25.12 2.28
CA GLY A 129 -6.95 -25.49 0.87
C GLY A 129 -7.78 -24.58 -0.04
N ARG A 130 -8.11 -23.36 0.39
CA ARG A 130 -8.87 -22.42 -0.44
C ARG A 130 -7.98 -21.69 -1.42
N SER A 131 -8.12 -22.03 -2.70
CA SER A 131 -7.29 -21.53 -3.80
C SER A 131 -7.25 -20.01 -4.00
N ARG A 132 -8.13 -19.23 -3.37
CA ARG A 132 -8.18 -17.75 -3.51
C ARG A 132 -7.68 -16.96 -2.30
N HIS A 133 -7.06 -17.61 -1.32
CA HIS A 133 -6.50 -16.93 -0.15
C HIS A 133 -5.01 -17.19 -0.07
N VAL A 134 -4.28 -16.23 0.48
CA VAL A 134 -2.88 -16.46 0.84
C VAL A 134 -2.83 -17.34 2.09
N SER A 135 -1.88 -18.26 2.15
CA SER A 135 -1.67 -19.13 3.32
C SER A 135 -1.29 -18.30 4.56
N THR A 136 -1.90 -18.62 5.71
CA THR A 136 -1.53 -18.04 7.01
C THR A 136 -0.09 -18.40 7.36
N THR A 137 0.32 -19.65 7.11
CA THR A 137 1.69 -20.13 7.34
C THR A 137 2.69 -19.29 6.55
N PHE A 138 2.45 -19.12 5.23
CA PHE A 138 3.34 -18.33 4.37
C PHE A 138 3.48 -16.87 4.84
N LEU A 139 2.36 -16.24 5.23
CA LEU A 139 2.39 -14.85 5.74
C LEU A 139 3.10 -14.74 7.09
N SER A 140 2.88 -15.70 7.99
CA SER A 140 3.54 -15.74 9.31
C SER A 140 5.06 -15.90 9.16
N GLU A 141 5.51 -16.80 8.28
CA GLU A 141 6.94 -16.96 7.93
C GLU A 141 7.53 -15.69 7.29
N SER A 142 6.68 -14.89 6.65
CA SER A 142 7.06 -13.62 6.03
C SER A 142 7.03 -12.44 7.01
N GLY A 143 6.81 -12.68 8.30
CA GLY A 143 6.80 -11.66 9.35
C GLY A 143 5.46 -10.95 9.55
N TRP A 144 4.39 -11.41 8.91
CA TRP A 144 3.05 -10.85 9.12
C TRP A 144 2.47 -11.33 10.45
N LYS A 145 1.73 -10.46 11.13
CA LYS A 145 1.11 -10.75 12.43
C LYS A 145 -0.37 -11.10 12.26
N PRO A 146 -0.88 -12.12 12.95
CA PRO A 146 -2.31 -12.36 13.03
C PRO A 146 -2.97 -11.27 13.89
N VAL A 147 -3.98 -10.60 13.35
CA VAL A 147 -4.73 -9.54 14.02
C VAL A 147 -6.01 -10.10 14.62
N ARG A 148 -6.79 -10.83 13.82
CA ARG A 148 -8.09 -11.42 14.22
C ARG A 148 -8.29 -12.78 13.56
N ARG A 149 -9.06 -13.64 14.21
CA ARG A 149 -9.50 -14.94 13.67
C ARG A 149 -11.01 -15.01 13.68
N GLY A 150 -11.58 -15.64 12.67
CA GLY A 150 -13.02 -15.79 12.53
C GLY A 150 -13.39 -17.10 11.85
N LEU A 151 -14.56 -17.64 12.19
CA LEU A 151 -15.13 -18.83 11.57
C LEU A 151 -16.24 -18.42 10.61
N GLY A 152 -16.04 -18.64 9.31
CA GLY A 152 -17.01 -18.31 8.26
C GLY A 152 -17.37 -19.54 7.44
N LYS A 153 -18.67 -19.85 7.31
CA LYS A 153 -19.18 -21.01 6.55
C LYS A 153 -18.49 -22.34 6.88
N GLY A 154 -18.10 -22.54 8.14
CA GLY A 154 -17.39 -23.76 8.60
C GLY A 154 -15.87 -23.75 8.39
N PHE A 155 -15.26 -22.63 7.98
CA PHE A 155 -13.83 -22.51 7.75
C PHE A 155 -13.21 -21.44 8.64
N SER A 156 -11.96 -21.66 9.05
CA SER A 156 -11.17 -20.67 9.76
C SER A 156 -10.51 -19.70 8.79
N TYR A 157 -10.63 -18.42 9.12
CA TYR A 157 -9.92 -17.32 8.48
C TYR A 157 -9.13 -16.56 9.51
N THR A 158 -7.98 -16.05 9.09
CA THR A 158 -7.15 -15.17 9.90
C THR A 158 -6.91 -13.88 9.13
N LEU A 159 -7.24 -12.75 9.72
CA LEU A 159 -6.79 -11.46 9.24
C LEU A 159 -5.33 -11.29 9.62
N MET A 160 -4.46 -11.26 8.63
CA MET A 160 -3.02 -11.05 8.78
C MET A 160 -2.67 -9.60 8.42
N ARG A 161 -1.72 -9.00 9.12
CA ARG A 161 -1.25 -7.63 8.85
C ARG A 161 0.27 -7.52 8.85
N ALA A 162 0.78 -6.71 7.94
CA ALA A 162 2.14 -6.16 7.98
C ALA A 162 2.05 -4.63 8.07
N ASP A 163 2.63 -4.04 9.11
CA ASP A 163 2.69 -2.59 9.31
C ASP A 163 3.98 -2.01 8.70
N PHE A 164 3.94 -0.77 8.20
CA PHE A 164 5.10 -0.10 7.59
C PHE A 164 5.86 0.83 8.55
N GLY A 165 5.62 0.71 9.86
CA GLY A 165 5.96 1.69 10.91
C GLY A 165 7.45 2.07 11.07
N SER A 166 8.41 1.36 10.46
CA SER A 166 9.83 1.69 10.52
C SER A 166 10.57 1.48 9.18
N ILE A 167 11.50 2.38 8.83
CA ILE A 167 12.42 2.26 7.67
C ILE A 167 13.29 0.99 7.74
N VAL A 168 13.53 0.48 8.95
CA VAL A 168 14.41 -0.66 9.22
C VAL A 168 13.71 -2.00 8.99
N GLU A 169 12.43 -2.13 9.35
CA GLU A 169 11.67 -3.40 9.27
C GLU A 169 11.40 -3.86 7.83
N VAL A 170 11.20 -2.96 6.87
CA VAL A 170 10.96 -3.37 5.47
C VAL A 170 12.26 -3.81 4.79
N GLY A 171 13.38 -3.17 5.12
CA GLY A 171 14.70 -3.61 4.67
C GLY A 171 15.11 -4.94 5.32
N GLU A 172 14.71 -5.17 6.57
CA GLU A 172 14.96 -6.41 7.28
C GLU A 172 14.04 -7.56 6.81
N MET A 173 12.74 -7.30 6.63
CA MET A 173 11.79 -8.21 5.98
C MET A 173 12.28 -8.56 4.56
N ALA A 174 12.72 -7.59 3.76
CA ALA A 174 13.28 -7.88 2.44
C ALA A 174 14.56 -8.75 2.54
N ARG A 175 15.44 -8.52 3.52
CA ARG A 175 16.65 -9.33 3.73
C ARG A 175 16.35 -10.74 4.23
N GLN A 176 15.33 -10.90 5.08
CA GLN A 176 14.84 -12.19 5.59
C GLN A 176 14.08 -12.96 4.51
N LEU A 177 13.30 -12.30 3.67
CA LEU A 177 12.54 -12.90 2.58
C LEU A 177 13.41 -13.27 1.37
N VAL A 178 14.41 -12.46 1.05
CA VAL A 178 15.21 -12.61 -0.17
C VAL A 178 16.55 -13.32 0.10
N GLY A 179 17.00 -13.40 1.36
CA GLY A 179 18.24 -14.08 1.74
C GLY A 179 19.47 -13.46 1.06
N ARG A 180 20.10 -12.45 1.69
CA ARG A 180 21.39 -11.82 1.29
C ARG A 180 21.67 -11.79 -0.24
N VAL A 181 20.71 -11.34 -1.04
CA VAL A 181 21.03 -10.92 -2.41
C VAL A 181 21.58 -9.51 -2.31
N LYS A 182 22.90 -9.36 -2.53
CA LYS A 182 23.53 -8.06 -2.75
C LYS A 182 22.86 -7.42 -3.96
N LEU A 183 21.89 -6.54 -3.72
CA LEU A 183 21.41 -5.64 -4.76
C LEU A 183 22.56 -4.69 -5.13
N PRO A 184 22.97 -4.60 -6.40
CA PRO A 184 23.89 -3.56 -6.82
C PRO A 184 23.21 -2.21 -6.56
N VAL A 185 23.88 -1.35 -5.80
CA VAL A 185 23.46 0.02 -5.54
C VAL A 185 23.44 0.75 -6.89
N LEU A 186 22.26 0.92 -7.46
CA LEU A 186 22.04 1.94 -8.49
C LEU A 186 22.20 3.29 -7.80
N LYS A 187 23.36 3.90 -7.99
CA LYS A 187 23.68 5.25 -7.57
C LYS A 187 22.78 6.20 -8.36
N ALA A 188 21.61 6.53 -7.82
CA ALA A 188 20.86 7.68 -8.29
C ALA A 188 21.67 8.94 -7.97
N PRO A 189 21.93 9.84 -8.94
CA PRO A 189 22.52 11.13 -8.63
C PRO A 189 21.52 11.93 -7.79
N ALA A 190 22.00 12.52 -6.70
CA ALA A 190 21.21 13.47 -5.91
C ALA A 190 20.70 14.60 -6.83
N PRO A 191 19.46 15.08 -6.66
CA PRO A 191 19.01 16.26 -7.37
C PRO A 191 19.89 17.43 -6.95
N SER A 192 20.73 17.92 -7.86
CA SER A 192 21.41 19.19 -7.68
C SER A 192 20.35 20.28 -7.73
N VAL A 193 20.00 20.81 -6.56
CA VAL A 193 19.17 22.01 -6.44
C VAL A 193 19.93 23.14 -7.14
N PRO A 194 19.40 23.76 -8.21
CA PRO A 194 20.03 24.94 -8.78
C PRO A 194 19.98 26.06 -7.74
N SER A 195 21.13 26.66 -7.44
CA SER A 195 21.31 27.74 -6.46
C SER A 195 20.68 29.09 -6.89
N SER A 196 19.58 29.07 -7.65
CA SER A 196 18.92 30.27 -8.21
C SER A 196 17.54 30.55 -7.64
N VAL A 197 16.98 29.70 -6.77
CA VAL A 197 15.65 29.92 -6.17
C VAL A 197 15.72 30.61 -4.79
N LEU A 198 16.89 30.62 -4.13
CA LEU A 198 17.05 31.32 -2.84
C LEU A 198 17.30 32.84 -2.97
N ALA A 199 17.62 33.34 -4.17
CA ALA A 199 17.94 34.75 -4.38
C ALA A 199 16.70 35.66 -4.54
N ARG A 200 15.49 35.10 -4.66
CA ARG A 200 14.26 35.89 -4.91
C ARG A 200 13.40 36.11 -3.65
N ALA A 201 13.75 35.50 -2.53
CA ALA A 201 13.01 35.63 -1.26
C ALA A 201 13.57 36.70 -0.31
N LEU A 202 14.72 37.32 -0.62
CA LEU A 202 15.35 38.35 0.23
C LEU A 202 15.29 39.78 -0.34
N ALA A 203 14.69 39.98 -1.52
CA ALA A 203 14.62 41.30 -2.16
C ALA A 203 13.31 42.08 -1.92
N ASN A 204 12.24 41.45 -1.42
CA ASN A 204 10.92 42.08 -1.31
C ASN A 204 10.50 42.50 0.11
N THR A 205 11.41 42.45 1.09
CA THR A 205 11.12 42.83 2.50
C THR A 205 11.74 44.17 2.89
N SER A 206 11.86 45.11 1.93
CA SER A 206 12.36 46.46 2.19
C SER A 206 11.60 47.52 1.38
N ALA A 207 10.27 47.52 1.43
CA ALA A 207 9.47 48.64 0.93
C ALA A 207 8.02 48.59 1.43
N ASN A 208 7.78 48.76 2.74
CA ASN A 208 6.63 49.56 3.17
C ASN A 208 6.68 49.87 4.68
N ALA A 209 7.02 51.10 4.99
CA ALA A 209 6.70 51.73 6.26
C ALA A 209 5.85 52.97 5.96
N PRO A 210 4.71 53.15 6.63
CA PRO A 210 4.26 54.49 6.96
C PRO A 210 4.36 54.71 8.47
N ALA A 211 4.85 55.90 8.79
CA ALA A 211 5.14 56.37 10.12
C ALA A 211 4.00 57.25 10.67
N ARG A 212 3.82 57.16 12.01
CA ARG A 212 3.28 58.18 12.95
C ARG A 212 1.74 58.32 12.95
N SER A 213 1.04 58.34 14.08
CA SER A 213 1.29 59.18 15.26
C SER A 213 0.45 58.79 16.49
N ARG A 214 1.09 58.96 17.68
CA ARG A 214 0.59 59.49 18.98
C ARG A 214 -0.67 58.90 19.63
N VAL A 215 -0.51 58.18 20.76
CA VAL A 215 -0.54 58.67 22.17
C VAL A 215 -1.93 59.14 22.60
N ILE A 216 -2.61 58.37 23.47
CA ILE A 216 -3.28 58.83 24.71
C ILE A 216 -3.27 57.68 25.75
N ARG A 217 -3.07 58.07 27.00
CA ARG A 217 -2.87 57.33 28.25
C ARG A 217 -4.22 57.15 28.98
N ALA A 218 -4.42 56.04 29.70
CA ALA A 218 -5.05 55.90 31.04
C ALA A 218 -5.80 54.54 31.15
N ARG A 219 -5.53 53.64 32.11
CA ARG A 219 -5.62 53.65 33.59
C ARG A 219 -6.96 53.05 34.08
N GLY A 220 -6.90 51.98 34.87
CA GLY A 220 -7.95 51.49 35.78
C GLY A 220 -8.52 50.12 35.40
N LEU A 221 -8.17 49.01 36.07
CA LEU A 221 -8.62 48.52 37.39
C LEU A 221 -10.03 47.92 37.42
N ARG A 222 -10.07 46.65 37.88
CA ARG A 222 -11.19 45.91 38.54
C ARG A 222 -12.33 45.49 37.60
N SER A 223 -13.04 44.37 37.77
CA SER A 223 -13.00 43.20 38.67
C SER A 223 -14.30 42.42 38.39
N LEU A 224 -14.31 41.08 38.61
CA LEU A 224 -15.47 40.29 39.05
C LEU A 224 -16.64 40.16 38.03
N GLN A 225 -17.50 39.14 38.00
CA GLN A 225 -17.60 37.77 38.49
C GLN A 225 -18.97 37.28 37.95
N GLN A 226 -19.07 36.00 37.60
CA GLN A 226 -20.20 35.08 37.83
C GLN A 226 -21.64 35.31 37.30
N SER A 227 -22.25 34.14 37.08
CA SER A 227 -23.68 33.77 36.96
C SER A 227 -24.29 33.91 35.56
N ARG A 228 -25.06 32.94 35.04
CA ARG A 228 -26.01 32.04 35.70
C ARG A 228 -26.11 30.66 35.04
N LEU A 229 -26.19 29.66 35.91
CA LEU A 229 -26.95 28.41 35.77
C LEU A 229 -28.44 28.69 36.06
N GLN A 230 -29.28 27.76 35.59
CA GLN A 230 -30.73 27.58 35.80
C GLN A 230 -31.65 28.30 34.81
N GLU A 231 -32.18 27.52 33.86
CA GLU A 231 -33.52 26.92 33.99
C GLU A 231 -33.44 25.41 33.76
#